data_AF-A0AAU4DXI1-F1
#
_entry.id   AF-A0AAU4DXI1-F1
#
_cell.length_a   1.000
_cell.length_b   1.000
_cell.length_c   1.000
_cell.angle_alpha   90.00
_cell.angle_beta   90.00
_cell.angle_gamma   90.00
#
_symmetry.space_group_name_H-M   'P 1'
#
loop_
_entity.id
_entity.type
_entity.pdbx_description
1 polymer ?
#
loop_
_entity_poly.entity_id
_entity_poly.type
_entity_poly.pdbx_seq_one_letter_code
_entity_poly.pdbx_strand_id
1 'polypeptide(L)' 'MTVRSHRADNVVDEVGVWLTGEFGARLPVTEIDRVVEVTRIDLESSIAPEELGEMLHRLGRARLLRLVQPAKVRIPQAR' A
#
# COMPACT_ATOMS: atom_id res chain seq x y z
N MET A 1 19.86 -1.89 -6.96
CA MET A 1 18.71 -1.81 -6.03
C MET A 1 17.90 -0.56 -6.34
N THR A 2 16.93 -0.58 -7.26
CA THR A 2 16.30 0.71 -7.67
C THR A 2 14.81 0.65 -8.02
N VAL A 3 14.28 -0.45 -8.57
CA VAL A 3 12.87 -0.45 -9.03
C VAL A 3 11.85 -0.53 -7.89
N ARG A 4 12.18 -1.21 -6.78
CA ARG A 4 11.28 -1.30 -5.61
C ARG A 4 11.24 0.01 -4.81
N SER A 5 12.37 0.70 -4.70
CA SER A 5 12.46 1.99 -4.00
C SER A 5 11.61 3.03 -4.72
N HIS A 6 11.79 3.20 -6.03
CA HIS A 6 11.05 4.19 -6.82
C HIS A 6 9.52 3.99 -6.76
N ARG A 7 9.05 2.75 -6.64
CA ARG A 7 7.62 2.46 -6.55
C ARG A 7 7.07 2.70 -5.14
N ALA A 8 7.88 2.47 -4.11
CA ALA A 8 7.52 2.79 -2.73
C ALA A 8 7.49 4.32 -2.54
N ASP A 9 8.47 5.03 -3.09
CA ASP A 9 8.56 6.49 -3.08
C ASP A 9 7.32 7.11 -3.75
N ASN A 10 6.89 6.58 -4.91
CA ASN A 10 5.65 7.03 -5.56
C ASN A 10 4.38 6.82 -4.71
N VAL A 11 4.28 5.74 -3.94
CA VAL A 11 3.11 5.48 -3.08
C VAL A 11 3.12 6.42 -1.87
N VAL A 12 4.30 6.72 -1.33
CA VAL A 12 4.47 7.67 -0.22
C VAL A 12 4.05 9.08 -0.66
N ASP A 13 4.45 9.49 -1.87
CA ASP A 13 4.05 10.77 -2.45
C ASP A 13 2.53 10.86 -2.67
N GLU A 14 1.91 9.80 -3.21
CA GLU A 14 0.46 9.74 -3.40
C GLU A 14 -0.31 9.85 -2.07
N VAL A 15 0.17 9.18 -1.02
CA VAL A 15 -0.41 9.26 0.33
C VAL A 15 -0.23 10.66 0.92
N GLY A 16 0.94 11.29 0.73
CA GLY A 16 1.20 12.65 1.17
C GLY A 16 0.24 13.66 0.54
N VAL A 17 -0.06 13.53 -0.76
CA VAL A 17 -1.04 14.37 -1.45
C VAL A 17 -2.44 14.18 -0.88
N TRP A 18 -2.85 12.95 -0.61
CA TRP A 18 -4.17 12.65 -0.05
C TRP A 18 -4.35 13.23 1.36
N LEU A 19 -3.36 13.02 2.23
CA LEU A 19 -3.37 13.54 3.59
C LEU A 19 -3.28 15.07 3.62
N THR A 20 -2.56 15.67 2.68
CA THR A 20 -2.55 17.13 2.52
C THR A 20 -3.94 17.65 2.11
N GLY A 21 -4.66 16.95 1.25
CA GLY A 21 -6.04 17.28 0.92
C GLY A 21 -6.99 17.19 2.12
N GLU A 22 -6.78 16.22 3.01
CA GLU A 22 -7.66 15.98 4.17
C GLU A 22 -7.33 16.86 5.39
N PHE A 23 -6.04 17.11 5.64
CA PHE A 23 -5.55 17.78 6.85
C PHE A 23 -4.93 19.15 6.59
N GLY A 24 -4.66 19.54 5.34
CA GLY A 24 -3.96 20.78 5.02
C GLY A 24 -4.69 22.07 5.45
N ALA A 25 -6.00 22.00 5.71
CA ALA A 25 -6.76 23.11 6.30
C ALA A 25 -6.51 23.29 7.81
N ARG A 26 -5.94 22.28 8.48
CA ARG A 26 -5.76 22.20 9.94
C ARG A 26 -4.30 22.09 10.36
N LEU A 27 -3.44 21.55 9.50
CA LEU A 27 -2.03 21.31 9.78
C LEU A 27 -1.16 21.87 8.64
N PRO A 28 0.04 22.40 8.95
CA PRO A 28 1.03 22.73 7.94
C PRO A 28 1.41 21.49 7.12
N VAL A 29 1.58 21.66 5.81
CA VAL A 29 2.03 20.59 4.90
C VAL A 29 3.33 19.96 5.39
N THR A 30 4.25 20.77 5.94
CA THR A 30 5.52 20.29 6.50
C THR A 30 5.35 19.34 7.70
N GLU A 31 4.28 19.46 8.48
CA GLU A 31 3.98 18.49 9.55
C GLU A 31 3.39 17.20 8.98
N ILE A 32 2.56 17.31 7.95
CA ILE A 32 1.96 16.16 7.25
C ILE A 32 3.06 15.32 6.59
N ASP A 33 3.97 15.96 5.86
CA ASP A 33 5.12 15.30 5.21
C ASP A 33 6.00 14.58 6.24
N ARG A 34 6.25 15.23 7.40
CA ARG A 34 7.04 14.63 8.48
C ARG A 34 6.38 13.38 9.06
N VAL A 35 5.06 13.39 9.24
CA VAL A 35 4.31 12.23 9.76
C VAL A 35 4.33 11.08 8.75
N VAL A 36 4.16 11.37 7.46
CA VAL A 36 4.24 10.37 6.38
C VAL A 36 5.62 9.71 6.36
N GLU A 37 6.68 10.50 6.45
CA GLU A 37 8.06 10.02 6.44
C GLU A 37 8.40 9.15 7.66
N VAL A 38 7.99 9.56 8.86
CA VAL A 38 8.18 8.75 10.09
C VAL A 38 7.39 7.45 10.00
N THR A 39 6.15 7.50 9.52
CA THR A 39 5.30 6.31 9.36
C THR A 39 5.92 5.33 8.35
N ARG A 40 6.53 5.82 7.27
CA ARG A 40 7.27 4.99 6.30
C ARG A 40 8.41 4.23 6.99
N ILE A 41 9.24 4.94 7.75
CA ILE A 41 10.39 4.35 8.45
C ILE A 41 9.92 3.31 9.47
N ASP A 42 8.87 3.63 10.22
CA ASP A 42 8.28 2.71 11.19
C ASP A 42 7.80 1.43 10.48
N LEU A 43 7.06 1.55 9.37
CA LEU A 43 6.59 0.40 8.59
C LEU A 43 7.73 -0.42 7.96
N GLU A 44 8.79 0.21 7.48
CA GLU A 44 9.99 -0.46 6.98
C GLU A 44 10.70 -1.26 8.07
N SER A 45 10.61 -0.80 9.33
CA SER A 45 11.16 -1.49 10.51
C SER A 45 10.20 -2.49 11.16
N SER A 46 8.90 -2.42 10.86
CA SER A 46 7.82 -3.08 11.62
C SER A 46 7.39 -4.43 11.08
N ILE A 47 8.08 -5.02 10.10
CA ILE A 47 7.81 -6.42 9.73
C ILE A 47 8.92 -7.28 10.32
N ALA A 48 8.64 -7.86 11.48
CA ALA A 48 9.48 -8.95 11.99
C ALA A 48 9.63 -10.02 10.89
N PRO A 49 10.83 -10.57 10.63
CA PRO A 49 11.06 -11.50 9.53
C PRO A 49 10.04 -12.66 9.45
N GLU A 50 9.53 -13.09 10.60
CA GLU A 50 8.52 -14.12 10.77
C GLU A 50 7.14 -13.67 10.24
N GLU A 51 6.72 -12.44 10.55
CA GLU A 51 5.47 -11.85 10.07
C GLU A 51 5.53 -11.57 8.56
N LEU A 52 6.72 -11.24 8.05
CA LEU A 52 6.96 -11.06 6.61
C LEU A 52 6.69 -12.36 5.86
N GLY A 53 7.21 -13.47 6.35
CA GLY A 53 7.02 -14.80 5.74
C GLY A 53 5.55 -15.20 5.67
N GLU A 54 4.81 -15.01 6.76
CA GLU A 54 3.38 -15.31 6.81
C GLU A 54 2.56 -14.43 5.85
N MET A 55 2.83 -13.13 5.83
CA MET A 55 2.14 -12.19 4.94
C MET A 55 2.49 -12.45 3.46
N LEU A 56 3.74 -12.79 3.16
CA LEU A 56 4.16 -13.23 1.82
C LEU A 56 3.43 -14.50 1.39
N HIS A 57 3.33 -15.48 2.26
CA HIS A 57 2.64 -16.73 1.97
C HIS A 57 1.14 -16.49 1.72
N ARG A 58 0.45 -15.77 2.61
CA ARG A 58 -0.99 -15.45 2.47
C ARG A 58 -1.28 -14.67 1.19
N LEU A 59 -0.52 -13.62 0.93
CA LEU A 59 -0.71 -12.74 -0.22
C LEU A 59 -0.32 -13.42 -1.54
N GLY A 60 0.78 -14.17 -1.55
CA GLY A 60 1.22 -14.98 -2.68
C GLY A 60 0.17 -16.02 -3.06
N ARG A 61 -0.35 -16.76 -2.08
CA ARG A 61 -1.43 -17.74 -2.28
C ARG A 61 -2.68 -17.08 -2.86
N ALA A 62 -3.13 -15.94 -2.33
CA ALA A 62 -4.30 -15.23 -2.85
C ALA A 62 -4.11 -14.75 -4.30
N ARG A 63 -2.92 -14.27 -4.66
CA ARG A 63 -2.58 -13.89 -6.05
C ARG A 63 -2.57 -15.10 -6.97
N LEU A 64 -1.93 -16.20 -6.57
CA LEU A 64 -1.89 -17.43 -7.35
C LEU A 64 -3.30 -17.99 -7.57
N LEU A 65 -4.15 -18.01 -6.54
CA LEU A 65 -5.55 -18.42 -6.66
C LEU A 65 -6.34 -17.61 -7.69
N ARG A 66 -6.07 -16.30 -7.80
CA ARG A 66 -6.69 -15.47 -8.85
C ARG A 66 -6.19 -15.78 -10.25
N LEU A 67 -4.94 -16.23 -10.39
CA LEU A 67 -4.36 -16.62 -11.69
C LEU A 67 -4.83 -18.01 -12.14
N VAL A 68 -4.99 -18.95 -11.20
CA VAL A 68 -5.45 -20.32 -11.52
C VAL A 68 -6.97 -20.46 -11.60
N GLN A 69 -7.73 -19.51 -11.05
CA GLN A 69 -9.19 -19.50 -11.22
C GLN A 69 -9.57 -18.80 -12.52
N PRO A 70 -10.28 -19.47 -13.44
CA PRO A 70 -10.86 -18.79 -14.59
C PRO A 70 -11.85 -17.75 -14.08
N ALA A 71 -11.68 -16.50 -14.51
CA ALA A 71 -12.58 -15.41 -14.15
C ALA A 71 -14.03 -15.78 -14.54
N LYS A 72 -14.83 -16.23 -13.57
CA LYS A 72 -16.28 -16.28 -13.74
C LYS A 72 -16.79 -14.84 -13.67
N VAL A 73 -16.71 -14.15 -14.80
CA VAL A 73 -17.46 -12.92 -15.03
C VAL A 73 -18.95 -13.30 -14.96
N ARG A 74 -19.56 -13.16 -13.78
CA ARG A 74 -21.02 -13.14 -13.67
C ARG A 74 -21.48 -11.76 -14.14
N ILE A 75 -21.82 -11.66 -15.41
CA ILE A 75 -22.61 -10.53 -15.92
C ILE A 75 -24.00 -10.67 -15.29
N PRO A 76 -24.48 -9.69 -14.50
CA PRO A 76 -25.86 -9.70 -14.02
C PRO A 76 -26.77 -9.58 -15.25
N GLN A 77 -27.62 -10.59 -15.50
CA GLN A 77 -28.71 -10.41 -16.45
C GLN A 77 -29.75 -9.53 -15.77
N ALA A 78 -29.85 -8.29 -16.22
CA ALA A 78 -30.97 -7.43 -15.88
C ALA A 78 -32.25 -8.06 -16.44
N ARG A 79 -33.27 -8.19 -15.59
CA ARG A 79 -34.64 -8.56 -15.97
C ARG A 79 -35.56 -7.45 -15.52
#